data_AF-A0A495PZI1-F1
#
_entry.id   AF-A0A495PZI1-F1
#
_cell.length_a   1.000
_cell.length_b   1.000
_cell.length_c   1.000
_cell.angle_alpha   90.00
_cell.angle_beta   90.00
_cell.angle_gamma   90.00
#
_symmetry.space_group_name_H-M   'P 1'
#
loop_
_entity.id
_entity.type
_entity.pdbx_description
1 polymer ?
#
loop_
_entity_poly.entity_id
_entity_poly.type
_entity_poly.pdbx_seq_one_letter_code
_entity_poly.pdbx_strand_id
1 'polypeptide(L)'
;MRILKIKDCFFICLFLFGMQQIAVAQTGKVSIQQDANIPNLLEMKSEMTKDGKFGERYKIQLYYGDNNSASDVIKRFRSLYSEWPSQIIYETPNYKVWIGNFRNRLEADRALMKVKGDFPSAFIPKPQRS
;
A
#
# COMPACT_ATOMS: atom_id res chain seq x y z
N MET A 1 46.24 -29.44 -33.24
CA MET A 1 44.86 -29.69 -32.80
C MET A 1 44.73 -31.14 -32.35
N ARG A 2 44.52 -31.39 -31.06
CA ARG A 2 44.45 -32.75 -30.51
C ARG A 2 42.99 -33.21 -30.59
N ILE A 3 42.72 -34.16 -31.48
CA ILE A 3 41.37 -34.62 -31.80
C ILE A 3 40.93 -35.60 -30.70
N LEU A 4 39.83 -35.28 -30.00
CA LEU A 4 39.27 -36.12 -28.95
C LEU A 4 38.77 -37.45 -29.56
N LYS A 5 39.11 -38.59 -28.93
CA LYS A 5 38.66 -39.90 -29.42
C LYS A 5 37.20 -40.13 -29.04
N ILE A 6 36.46 -40.80 -29.92
CA ILE A 6 35.01 -41.01 -29.78
C ILE A 6 34.62 -41.71 -28.47
N LYS A 7 35.52 -42.52 -27.91
CA LYS A 7 35.37 -43.23 -26.64
C LYS A 7 35.37 -42.28 -25.44
N ASP A 8 36.19 -41.23 -25.51
CA ASP A 8 36.29 -40.20 -24.47
C ASP A 8 35.04 -39.31 -24.49
N CYS A 9 34.53 -38.99 -25.70
CA CYS A 9 33.25 -38.29 -25.85
C CYS A 9 32.08 -39.10 -25.25
N PHE A 10 32.07 -40.42 -25.44
CA PHE A 10 31.01 -41.28 -24.89
C PHE A 10 31.01 -41.28 -23.35
N PHE A 11 32.21 -41.33 -22.74
CA PHE A 11 32.37 -41.25 -21.28
C PHE A 11 31.93 -39.88 -20.73
N ILE A 12 32.27 -38.80 -21.41
CA ILE A 12 31.87 -37.44 -21.02
C ILE A 12 30.34 -37.27 -21.13
N CYS A 13 29.72 -37.79 -22.20
CA CYS A 13 28.26 -37.75 -22.36
C CYS A 13 27.55 -38.55 -21.25
N LEU A 14 28.08 -39.71 -20.87
CA LEU A 14 27.51 -40.52 -19.78
C LEU A 14 27.58 -39.79 -18.43
N PHE A 15 28.71 -39.12 -18.16
CA PHE A 15 28.90 -38.33 -16.94
C PHE A 15 27.97 -37.11 -16.88
N LEU A 16 27.79 -36.40 -18.00
CA LEU A 16 26.89 -35.25 -18.09
C LEU A 16 25.41 -35.65 -17.97
N PHE A 17 25.03 -36.84 -18.43
CA PHE A 17 23.65 -37.33 -18.29
C PHE A 17 23.30 -37.66 -16.82
N GLY A 18 24.26 -38.15 -16.03
CA GLY A 18 24.07 -38.43 -14.60
C GLY A 18 23.85 -37.18 -13.74
N MET A 19 24.36 -36.01 -14.15
CA MET A 19 24.22 -34.76 -13.39
C MET A 19 22.85 -34.10 -13.52
N GLN A 20 21.98 -34.54 -14.44
CA GLN A 20 20.65 -33.95 -14.65
C GLN A 20 19.64 -34.29 -13.53
N GLN A 21 19.92 -35.30 -12.69
CA GLN A 21 18.99 -35.76 -11.64
C GLN A 21 19.02 -34.93 -10.34
N ILE A 22 19.99 -34.02 -10.18
CA ILE A 22 20.17 -33.23 -8.94
C ILE A 22 19.41 -31.89 -9.02
N ALA A 23 18.93 -31.50 -10.22
CA ALA A 23 18.32 -30.20 -10.47
C ALA A 23 16.78 -30.15 -10.25
N VAL A 24 16.21 -31.06 -9.47
CA VAL A 24 14.80 -30.98 -9.08
C VAL A 24 14.67 -30.05 -7.87
N ALA A 25 14.21 -28.82 -8.11
CA ALA A 25 13.86 -27.90 -7.04
C ALA A 25 12.64 -28.45 -6.28
N GLN A 26 12.85 -28.91 -5.05
CA GLN A 26 11.79 -29.39 -4.18
C GLN A 26 11.06 -28.19 -3.55
N THR A 27 9.79 -28.02 -3.92
CA THR A 27 8.90 -27.02 -3.32
C THR A 27 8.64 -27.41 -1.87
N GLY A 28 9.22 -26.68 -0.92
CA GLY A 28 9.06 -26.92 0.50
C GLY A 28 7.58 -26.87 0.90
N LYS A 29 7.05 -27.98 1.44
CA LYS A 29 5.66 -28.05 1.93
C LYS A 29 5.59 -27.41 3.31
N VAL A 30 5.23 -26.13 3.38
CA VAL A 30 5.07 -25.41 4.65
C VAL A 30 3.74 -25.82 5.29
N SER A 31 3.80 -26.47 6.45
CA SER A 31 2.62 -26.71 7.29
C SER A 31 2.39 -25.46 8.14
N ILE A 32 1.38 -24.66 7.78
CA ILE A 32 1.00 -23.47 8.54
C ILE A 32 0.06 -23.91 9.67
N GLN A 33 0.59 -24.06 10.88
CA GLN A 33 -0.23 -24.19 12.09
C GLN A 33 -0.65 -22.79 12.54
N GLN A 34 -1.83 -22.36 12.11
CA GLN A 34 -2.43 -21.08 12.50
C GLN A 34 -3.40 -21.28 13.66
N ASP A 35 -3.34 -20.38 14.66
CA ASP A 35 -4.32 -20.30 15.74
C ASP A 35 -5.71 -19.89 15.19
N ALA A 36 -6.77 -20.54 15.68
CA ALA A 36 -8.15 -20.29 15.27
C ALA A 36 -8.64 -18.84 15.50
N ASN A 37 -7.93 -18.05 16.33
CA ASN A 37 -8.26 -16.65 16.63
C ASN A 37 -7.66 -15.65 15.64
N ILE A 38 -6.62 -16.02 14.88
CA ILE A 38 -5.99 -15.16 13.87
C ILE A 38 -6.98 -14.62 12.81
N PRO A 39 -7.91 -15.42 12.25
CA PRO A 39 -8.88 -14.91 11.29
C PRO A 39 -9.82 -13.88 11.93
N ASN A 40 -10.28 -14.13 13.16
CA ASN A 40 -11.14 -13.20 13.89
C ASN A 40 -10.43 -11.86 14.15
N LEU A 41 -9.15 -11.90 14.52
CA LEU A 41 -8.34 -10.69 14.72
C LEU A 41 -8.10 -9.94 13.40
N LEU A 42 -7.94 -10.65 12.29
CA LEU A 42 -7.82 -10.05 10.95
C LEU A 42 -9.11 -9.35 10.53
N GLU A 43 -10.25 -9.99 10.76
CA GLU A 43 -11.57 -9.43 10.50
C GLU A 43 -11.81 -8.18 11.36
N MET A 44 -11.59 -8.28 12.67
CA MET A 44 -11.73 -7.15 13.59
C MET A 44 -10.81 -5.97 13.22
N LYS A 45 -9.55 -6.23 12.82
CA LYS A 45 -8.63 -5.21 12.30
C LYS A 45 -9.18 -4.55 11.03
N SER A 46 -9.75 -5.35 10.12
CA SER A 46 -10.36 -4.86 8.88
C SER A 46 -11.54 -3.94 9.17
N GLU A 47 -12.44 -4.35 10.05
CA GLU A 47 -13.60 -3.57 10.50
C GLU A 47 -13.18 -2.25 11.14
N MET A 48 -12.27 -2.29 12.12
CA MET A 48 -11.79 -1.06 12.77
C MET A 48 -11.08 -0.10 11.78
N THR A 49 -10.45 -0.64 10.74
CA THR A 49 -9.82 0.17 9.68
C THR A 49 -10.87 0.87 8.82
N LYS A 50 -11.98 0.19 8.48
CA LYS A 50 -13.10 0.77 7.72
C LYS A 50 -13.81 1.87 8.51
N ASP A 51 -14.01 1.65 9.80
CA ASP A 51 -14.65 2.61 10.71
C ASP A 51 -13.77 3.83 11.00
N GLY A 52 -12.51 3.85 10.54
CA GLY A 52 -11.56 4.92 10.83
C GLY A 52 -11.16 5.02 12.31
N LYS A 53 -11.50 4.00 13.11
CA LYS A 53 -11.19 3.91 14.55
C LYS A 53 -9.84 3.27 14.83
N PHE A 54 -9.22 2.64 13.82
CA PHE A 54 -7.93 1.97 13.99
C PHE A 54 -6.73 2.94 13.90
N GLY A 55 -6.42 3.53 15.05
CA GLY A 55 -5.24 4.36 15.30
C GLY A 55 -5.42 5.82 14.89
N GLU A 56 -4.78 6.73 15.62
CA GLU A 56 -4.70 8.14 15.28
C GLU A 56 -3.99 8.32 13.93
N ARG A 57 -4.76 8.45 12.85
CA ARG A 57 -4.23 8.74 11.52
C ARG A 57 -4.34 10.21 11.22
N TYR A 58 -3.28 10.75 10.66
CA TYR A 58 -3.27 12.13 10.19
C TYR A 58 -3.93 12.18 8.82
N LYS A 59 -4.78 13.17 8.62
CA LYS A 59 -5.38 13.48 7.33
C LYS A 59 -5.17 14.97 7.08
N ILE A 60 -5.21 15.39 5.82
CA ILE A 60 -5.09 16.81 5.47
C ILE A 60 -6.47 17.29 5.04
N GLN A 61 -6.93 18.40 5.61
CA GLN A 61 -8.14 19.07 5.16
C GLN A 61 -7.76 20.06 4.06
N LEU A 62 -8.41 20.00 2.90
CA LEU A 62 -8.19 20.92 1.78
C LEU A 62 -9.18 22.08 1.73
N TYR A 63 -10.43 21.82 2.11
CA TYR A 63 -11.51 22.79 2.01
C TYR A 63 -12.58 22.55 3.08
N TYR A 64 -13.26 23.64 3.46
CA TYR A 64 -14.43 23.65 4.33
C TYR A 64 -15.42 24.69 3.83
N GLY A 65 -16.67 24.28 3.54
CA GLY A 65 -17.71 25.20 3.05
C GLY A 65 -18.80 24.47 2.28
N ASP A 66 -19.28 25.08 1.20
CA ASP A 66 -20.44 24.58 0.44
C ASP A 66 -20.19 23.28 -0.32
N ASN A 67 -21.27 22.54 -0.59
CA ASN A 67 -21.23 21.27 -1.31
C ASN A 67 -20.63 21.40 -2.73
N ASN A 68 -21.05 22.43 -3.48
CA ASN A 68 -20.59 22.63 -4.86
C ASN A 68 -19.07 22.84 -4.90
N SER A 69 -18.58 23.78 -4.09
CA SER A 69 -17.15 24.05 -3.95
C SER A 69 -16.36 22.82 -3.50
N ALA A 70 -16.88 22.04 -2.53
CA ALA A 70 -16.25 20.80 -2.08
C ALA A 70 -16.14 19.75 -3.20
N SER A 71 -17.19 19.63 -4.04
CA SER A 71 -17.22 18.74 -5.21
C SER A 71 -16.19 19.15 -6.27
N ASP A 72 -16.02 20.44 -6.50
CA ASP A 72 -15.02 20.94 -7.47
C ASP A 72 -13.60 20.77 -6.95
N VAL A 73 -13.36 21.04 -5.66
CA VAL A 73 -12.06 20.82 -5.01
C VAL A 73 -11.64 19.34 -5.07
N ILE A 74 -12.55 18.40 -4.77
CA ILE A 74 -12.19 16.97 -4.82
C ILE A 74 -11.89 16.50 -6.24
N LYS A 75 -12.62 16.99 -7.24
CA LYS A 75 -12.36 16.66 -8.66
C LYS A 75 -10.99 17.18 -9.08
N ARG A 76 -10.69 18.44 -8.74
CA ARG A 76 -9.38 19.05 -9.02
C ARG A 76 -8.24 18.32 -8.30
N PHE A 77 -8.45 17.91 -7.06
CA PHE A 77 -7.44 17.14 -6.33
C PHE A 77 -7.18 15.80 -7.02
N ARG A 78 -8.24 15.05 -7.36
CA ARG A 78 -8.12 13.75 -8.04
C ARG A 78 -7.48 13.85 -9.43
N SER A 79 -7.63 14.98 -10.13
CA SER A 79 -6.95 15.20 -11.42
C SER A 79 -5.46 15.50 -11.27
N LEU A 80 -5.04 16.14 -10.17
CA LEU A 80 -3.65 16.52 -9.94
C LEU A 80 -2.86 15.44 -9.17
N TYR A 81 -3.51 14.75 -8.25
CA TYR A 81 -2.89 13.81 -7.32
C TYR A 81 -3.69 12.50 -7.27
N SER A 82 -3.09 11.44 -7.84
CA SER A 82 -3.63 10.08 -7.79
C SER A 82 -3.03 9.23 -6.66
N GLU A 83 -1.96 9.71 -6.01
CA GLU A 83 -1.24 8.97 -4.96
C GLU A 83 -2.06 8.80 -3.68
N TRP A 84 -2.95 9.74 -3.36
CA TRP A 84 -3.65 9.76 -2.07
C TRP A 84 -5.17 9.68 -2.22
N PRO A 85 -5.85 8.90 -1.35
CA PRO A 85 -7.31 8.85 -1.35
C PRO A 85 -7.88 10.20 -0.89
N SER A 86 -9.06 10.55 -1.41
CA SER A 86 -9.77 11.79 -1.06
C SER A 86 -11.22 11.47 -0.67
N GLN A 87 -11.73 12.11 0.38
CA GLN A 87 -13.08 11.91 0.92
C GLN A 87 -13.76 13.24 1.23
N ILE A 88 -15.05 13.35 0.92
CA ILE A 88 -15.91 14.43 1.41
C ILE A 88 -16.60 13.95 2.68
N ILE A 89 -16.57 14.78 3.72
CA ILE A 89 -17.27 14.55 4.98
C ILE A 89 -18.29 15.66 5.15
N TYR A 90 -19.55 15.29 5.36
CA TYR A 90 -20.60 16.23 5.68
C TYR A 90 -20.53 16.58 7.18
N GLU A 91 -20.52 17.87 7.49
CA GLU A 91 -20.57 18.39 8.85
C GLU A 91 -21.51 19.59 8.88
N THR A 92 -22.75 19.36 9.32
CA THR A 92 -23.83 20.33 9.29
C THR A 92 -23.38 21.73 9.71
N PRO A 93 -23.64 22.79 8.90
CA PRO A 93 -24.30 22.80 7.59
C PRO A 93 -23.35 22.62 6.38
N ASN A 94 -22.06 22.46 6.61
CA ASN A 94 -20.99 22.53 5.62
C ASN A 94 -20.43 21.15 5.24
N TYR A 95 -19.47 21.16 4.31
CA TYR A 95 -18.75 20.01 3.80
C TYR A 95 -17.25 20.22 3.96
N LYS A 96 -16.54 19.18 4.42
CA LYS A 96 -15.09 19.12 4.55
C LYS A 96 -14.52 18.20 3.49
N VAL A 97 -13.48 18.64 2.80
CA VAL A 97 -12.71 17.79 1.88
C VAL A 97 -11.43 17.34 2.59
N TRP A 98 -11.30 16.04 2.81
CA TRP A 98 -10.15 15.41 3.43
C TRP A 98 -9.37 14.57 2.42
N ILE A 99 -8.06 14.50 2.60
CA ILE A 99 -7.19 13.65 1.80
C ILE A 99 -6.23 12.84 2.68
N GLY A 100 -5.82 11.71 2.13
CA GLY A 100 -4.83 10.82 2.70
C GLY A 100 -5.33 10.04 3.91
N ASN A 101 -4.42 9.22 4.42
CA ASN A 101 -4.56 8.45 5.64
C ASN A 101 -3.16 8.17 6.21
N PHE A 102 -2.47 9.24 6.59
CA PHE A 102 -1.05 9.23 6.92
C PHE A 102 -0.83 8.60 8.30
N ARG A 103 0.17 7.72 8.38
CA ARG A 103 0.48 7.01 9.63
C ARG A 103 1.18 7.93 10.64
N ASN A 104 2.06 8.80 10.14
CA ASN A 104 2.91 9.65 10.96
C ASN A 104 2.78 11.11 10.54
N ARG A 105 2.99 12.03 11.48
CA ARG A 105 2.96 13.48 11.20
C ARG A 105 3.95 13.90 10.10
N LEU A 106 5.17 13.36 10.12
CA LEU A 106 6.18 13.65 9.10
C LEU A 106 5.72 13.30 7.68
N GLU A 107 4.95 12.21 7.52
CA GLU A 107 4.41 11.80 6.23
C GLU A 107 3.32 12.78 5.77
N ALA A 108 2.43 13.18 6.68
CA ALA A 108 1.42 14.19 6.42
C ALA A 108 2.06 15.54 6.06
N ASP A 109 3.11 15.96 6.76
CA ASP A 109 3.82 17.23 6.47
C ASP A 109 4.46 17.20 5.06
N ARG A 110 5.04 16.06 4.64
CA ARG A 110 5.56 15.89 3.28
C ARG A 110 4.48 15.99 2.21
N ALA A 111 3.33 15.37 2.45
CA ALA A 111 2.19 15.47 1.54
C ALA A 111 1.61 16.89 1.52
N LEU A 112 1.52 17.54 2.69
CA LEU A 112 1.05 18.91 2.82
C LEU A 112 1.91 19.87 2.01
N MET A 113 3.24 19.74 2.07
CA MET A 113 4.14 20.60 1.28
C MET A 113 3.87 20.50 -0.23
N LYS A 114 3.58 19.29 -0.75
CA LYS A 114 3.22 19.10 -2.16
C LYS A 114 1.89 19.79 -2.50
N VAL A 115 0.86 19.53 -1.69
CA VAL A 115 -0.52 19.96 -1.99
C VAL A 115 -0.74 21.45 -1.70
N LYS A 116 0.05 22.05 -0.80
CA LYS A 116 -0.10 23.46 -0.37
C LYS A 116 0.17 24.47 -1.48
N GLY A 117 0.89 24.07 -2.54
CA GLY A 117 1.07 24.91 -3.73
C GLY A 117 -0.24 25.14 -4.49
N ASP A 118 -1.05 24.10 -4.66
CA ASP A 118 -2.33 24.16 -5.37
C ASP A 118 -3.52 24.55 -4.47
N PHE A 119 -3.43 24.16 -3.20
CA PHE A 119 -4.48 24.34 -2.19
C PHE A 119 -3.90 25.09 -0.98
N PRO A 120 -3.88 26.43 -1.00
CA PRO A 120 -3.27 27.24 0.06
C PRO A 120 -3.98 27.10 1.42
N SER A 121 -5.27 26.77 1.39
CA SER A 121 -6.10 26.53 2.58
C SER A 121 -5.87 25.15 3.22
N ALA A 122 -4.96 24.34 2.67
CA ALA A 122 -4.70 23.00 3.19
C ALA A 122 -3.98 23.04 4.55
N PHE A 123 -4.46 22.25 5.51
CA PHE A 123 -3.79 22.08 6.81
C PHE A 123 -4.04 20.69 7.42
N ILE A 124 -3.19 20.31 8.36
CA ILE A 124 -3.32 19.07 9.14
C ILE A 124 -4.02 19.42 10.46
N PRO A 125 -5.28 19.00 10.67
CA PRO A 125 -5.94 19.18 11.96
C PRO A 125 -5.25 18.33 13.04
N LYS A 126 -5.38 18.77 14.29
CA LYS A 126 -4.83 18.03 15.44
C LYS A 126 -5.55 16.68 15.56
N PRO A 127 -4.82 15.55 15.69
CA PRO A 127 -5.45 14.26 15.96
C PRO A 127 -6.18 14.36 17.30
N GLN A 128 -7.45 13.94 17.33
CA GLN A 128 -8.14 13.74 18.60
C GLN A 128 -7.55 12.48 19.24
N ARG A 129 -6.94 12.64 20.42
CA ARG A 129 -6.57 11.50 21.26
C ARG A 129 -7.87 10.88 21.76
N SER A 130 -8.16 9.66 21.31
CA SER A 130 -9.23 8.83 21.88
C SER A 130 -8.71 8.01 23.05
#